data_AF-A0AAT9FGV1-F1
#
_entry.id   AF-A0AAT9FGV1-F1
#
_cell.length_a   1.000
_cell.length_b   1.000
_cell.length_c   1.000
_cell.angle_alpha   90.00
_cell.angle_beta   90.00
_cell.angle_gamma   90.00
#
_symmetry.space_group_name_H-M   'P 1'
#
loop_
_entity.id
_entity.type
_entity.pdbx_description
1 polymer ?
#
loop_
_entity_poly.entity_id
_entity_poly.type
_entity_poly.pdbx_seq_one_letter_code
_entity_poly.pdbx_strand_id
1 'polypeptide(L)'
;MTKIPERKQDKQELEDLRRRNAFAVRPPVQAIKAQALHPLFIGLGYLLSLTSAGLAIAAIYIPALSCASLSLLGALFIFWKKPRSRHHAAFMAIISLLVLVFGSVYYLAQFEPTSNDPQGPIRY
;
A
#
# COMPACT_ATOMS: atom_id res chain seq x y z
N MET A 1 -14.85 36.72 -32.20
CA MET A 1 -14.07 37.89 -31.76
C MET A 1 -14.20 38.02 -30.24
N THR A 2 -13.18 37.63 -29.50
CA THR A 2 -13.11 37.80 -28.04
C THR A 2 -12.75 39.26 -27.73
N LYS A 3 -13.68 40.02 -27.15
CA LYS A 3 -13.44 41.40 -26.68
C LYS A 3 -12.37 41.36 -25.57
N ILE A 4 -11.19 41.88 -25.87
CA ILE A 4 -10.14 42.07 -24.87
C ILE A 4 -10.54 43.30 -24.03
N PRO A 5 -10.61 43.19 -22.69
CA PRO A 5 -11.02 44.31 -21.85
C PRO A 5 -9.97 45.43 -21.90
N GLU A 6 -10.39 46.64 -22.26
CA GLU A 6 -9.56 47.85 -22.37
C GLU A 6 -9.19 48.48 -21.01
N ARG A 7 -9.79 48.02 -19.90
CA ARG A 7 -9.61 48.62 -18.58
C ARG A 7 -8.50 47.93 -17.79
N LYS A 8 -7.49 48.69 -17.36
CA LYS A 8 -6.46 48.23 -16.42
C LYS A 8 -7.13 47.88 -15.09
N GLN A 9 -7.27 46.58 -14.81
CA GLN A 9 -7.85 46.10 -13.55
C GLN A 9 -6.95 46.47 -12.39
N ASP A 10 -7.58 46.91 -11.30
CA ASP A 10 -6.87 47.24 -10.07
C ASP A 10 -6.22 45.98 -9.48
N LYS A 11 -5.07 46.14 -8.81
CA LYS A 11 -4.33 44.99 -8.26
C LYS A 11 -5.18 44.23 -7.22
N GLN A 12 -6.01 44.94 -6.46
CA GLN A 12 -6.97 44.34 -5.53
C GLN A 12 -8.05 43.52 -6.25
N GLU A 13 -8.59 44.03 -7.36
CA GLU A 13 -9.58 43.30 -8.17
C GLU A 13 -8.97 42.01 -8.74
N LEU A 14 -7.70 42.05 -9.16
CA LEU A 14 -6.97 40.89 -9.64
C LEU A 14 -6.72 39.86 -8.53
N GLU A 15 -6.41 40.29 -7.31
CA GLU A 15 -6.27 39.41 -6.15
C GLU A 15 -7.61 38.77 -5.75
N ASP A 16 -8.70 39.51 -5.79
CA ASP A 16 -10.04 38.99 -5.51
C ASP A 16 -10.48 37.97 -6.57
N LEU A 17 -10.18 38.23 -7.84
CA LEU A 17 -10.41 37.26 -8.92
C LEU A 17 -9.54 36.02 -8.77
N ARG A 18 -8.28 36.17 -8.34
CA ARG A 18 -7.40 35.03 -8.03
C ARG A 18 -7.90 34.23 -6.83
N ARG A 19 -8.42 34.87 -5.78
CA ARG A 19 -9.05 34.17 -4.64
C ARG A 19 -10.29 33.41 -5.11
N ARG A 20 -11.19 34.06 -5.84
CA ARG A 20 -12.41 33.42 -6.36
C ARG A 20 -12.08 32.24 -7.28
N ASN A 21 -11.11 32.38 -8.18
CA ASN A 21 -10.64 31.27 -9.02
C ASN A 21 -9.91 30.20 -8.21
N ALA A 22 -9.14 30.54 -7.19
CA ALA A 22 -8.49 29.56 -6.33
C ALA A 22 -9.51 28.69 -5.57
N PHE A 23 -10.69 29.23 -5.24
CA PHE A 23 -11.79 28.46 -4.67
C PHE A 23 -12.59 27.69 -5.72
N ALA A 24 -12.73 28.21 -6.94
CA ALA A 24 -13.40 27.52 -8.06
C ALA A 24 -12.56 26.36 -8.64
N VAL A 25 -11.23 26.45 -8.57
CA VAL A 25 -10.27 25.45 -9.09
C VAL A 25 -9.94 24.37 -8.06
N ARG A 26 -10.35 24.53 -6.79
CA ARG A 26 -10.24 23.45 -5.81
C ARG A 26 -11.19 22.33 -6.23
N PRO A 27 -10.70 21.14 -6.61
CA PRO A 27 -11.58 20.02 -6.87
C PRO A 27 -12.45 19.80 -5.62
N PRO A 28 -13.74 19.49 -5.77
CA PRO A 28 -14.63 19.32 -4.63
C PRO A 28 -13.97 18.35 -3.65
N VAL A 29 -13.99 18.65 -2.36
CA VAL A 29 -13.36 17.81 -1.31
C VAL A 29 -13.83 16.35 -1.43
N GLN A 30 -15.01 16.12 -2.02
CA GLN A 30 -15.57 14.83 -2.41
C GLN A 30 -14.72 14.06 -3.44
N ALA A 31 -14.14 14.72 -4.46
CA ALA A 31 -13.22 14.10 -5.41
C ALA A 31 -11.91 13.64 -4.74
N ILE A 32 -11.42 14.41 -3.75
CA ILE A 32 -10.24 14.03 -2.95
C ILE A 32 -10.57 12.83 -2.06
N LYS A 33 -11.75 12.82 -1.43
CA LYS A 33 -12.22 11.68 -0.61
C LYS A 33 -12.42 10.41 -1.43
N ALA A 34 -12.90 10.54 -2.67
CA ALA A 34 -13.06 9.40 -3.58
C ALA A 34 -11.71 8.76 -3.99
N GLN A 35 -10.61 9.51 -3.94
CA GLN A 35 -9.26 9.02 -4.27
C GLN A 35 -8.51 8.36 -3.11
N ALA A 36 -8.97 8.56 -1.87
CA ALA A 36 -8.38 7.92 -0.70
C ALA A 36 -9.06 6.57 -0.40
N LEU A 37 -8.27 5.61 0.09
CA LEU A 37 -8.81 4.40 0.72
C LEU A 37 -9.19 4.76 2.17
N HIS A 38 -10.26 4.15 2.69
CA HIS A 38 -10.64 4.36 4.09
C HIS A 38 -9.47 3.97 5.01
N PRO A 39 -9.11 4.81 6.00
CA PRO A 39 -7.93 4.57 6.85
C PRO A 39 -7.98 3.23 7.58
N LEU A 40 -9.19 2.73 7.86
CA LEU A 40 -9.41 1.42 8.48
C LEU A 40 -8.89 0.26 7.61
N PHE A 41 -9.10 0.31 6.28
CA PHE A 41 -8.55 -0.72 5.38
C PHE A 41 -7.02 -0.65 5.29
N ILE A 42 -6.45 0.55 5.37
CA ILE A 42 -4.99 0.72 5.46
C ILE A 42 -4.47 0.09 6.76
N GLY A 43 -5.14 0.37 7.88
CA GLY A 43 -4.79 -0.22 9.17
C GLY A 43 -4.86 -1.75 9.17
N LEU A 44 -5.94 -2.32 8.63
CA LEU A 44 -6.08 -3.78 8.51
C LEU A 44 -5.00 -4.40 7.60
N GLY A 45 -4.69 -3.76 6.48
CA GLY A 45 -3.62 -4.22 5.58
C GLY A 45 -2.26 -4.24 6.28
N TYR A 46 -1.94 -3.22 7.08
CA TYR A 46 -0.71 -3.17 7.86
C TYR A 46 -0.68 -4.25 8.93
N LEU A 47 -1.76 -4.40 9.69
CA LEU A 47 -1.89 -5.46 10.69
C LEU A 47 -1.62 -6.84 10.10
N LEU A 48 -2.21 -7.12 8.93
CA LEU A 48 -2.00 -8.37 8.20
C LEU A 48 -0.52 -8.54 7.78
N SER A 49 0.10 -7.49 7.23
CA SER A 49 1.51 -7.53 6.84
C SER A 49 2.45 -7.75 8.03
N LEU A 50 2.21 -7.08 9.15
CA LEU A 50 3.03 -7.18 10.36
C LEU A 50 2.83 -8.52 11.08
N THR A 51 1.61 -9.04 11.13
CA THR A 51 1.35 -10.39 11.68
C THR A 51 2.02 -11.46 10.83
N SER A 52 2.03 -11.34 9.50
CA SER A 52 2.76 -12.27 8.63
C SER A 52 4.26 -12.29 8.92
N ALA A 53 4.87 -11.12 9.12
CA ALA A 53 6.28 -11.02 9.50
C ALA A 53 6.55 -11.58 10.90
N GLY A 54 5.68 -11.29 11.88
CA GLY A 54 5.79 -11.84 13.24
C GLY A 54 5.72 -13.37 13.27
N LEU A 55 4.82 -13.97 12.48
CA LEU A 55 4.71 -15.42 12.35
C LEU A 55 5.94 -16.04 11.70
N ALA A 56 6.53 -15.37 10.70
CA ALA A 56 7.76 -15.82 10.07
C ALA A 56 8.95 -15.79 11.04
N ILE A 57 9.05 -14.76 11.90
CA ILE A 57 10.07 -14.69 12.96
C ILE A 57 9.89 -15.81 13.99
N ALA A 58 8.65 -16.18 14.31
CA ALA A 58 8.33 -17.30 15.18
C ALA A 58 8.52 -18.69 14.52
N ALA A 59 9.09 -18.75 13.30
CA ALA A 59 9.27 -19.97 12.51
C ALA A 59 7.98 -20.75 12.18
N ILE A 60 6.83 -20.07 12.20
CA ILE A 60 5.52 -20.64 11.86
C ILE A 60 5.18 -20.29 10.40
N TYR A 61 5.84 -20.99 9.46
CA TYR A 61 5.90 -20.56 8.05
C TYR A 61 4.59 -20.71 7.27
N ILE A 62 3.82 -21.79 7.45
CA ILE A 62 2.55 -22.00 6.71
C ILE A 62 1.57 -20.82 6.89
N PRO A 63 1.20 -20.43 8.13
CA PRO A 63 0.32 -19.28 8.34
C PRO A 63 0.99 -17.95 8.02
N ALA A 64 2.32 -17.83 8.14
CA ALA A 64 3.04 -16.63 7.71
C ALA A 64 2.90 -16.41 6.20
N LEU A 65 3.07 -17.45 5.40
CA LEU A 65 2.98 -17.42 3.94
C LEU A 65 1.56 -17.14 3.45
N SER A 66 0.54 -17.74 4.09
CA SER A 66 -0.86 -17.48 3.73
C SER A 66 -1.26 -16.04 4.04
N CYS A 67 -0.87 -15.52 5.20
CA CYS A 67 -1.13 -14.15 5.61
C CYS A 67 -0.39 -13.14 4.71
N ALA A 68 0.88 -13.41 4.37
CA ALA A 68 1.66 -12.59 3.45
C ALA A 68 1.04 -12.56 2.04
N SER A 69 0.54 -13.69 1.54
CA SER A 69 -0.12 -13.78 0.23
C SER A 69 -1.40 -12.96 0.17
N LEU A 70 -2.25 -13.04 1.21
CA LEU A 70 -3.47 -12.25 1.32
C LEU A 70 -3.16 -10.74 1.41
N SER A 71 -2.14 -10.38 2.18
CA SER A 71 -1.68 -8.99 2.30
C SER A 71 -1.15 -8.45 0.98
N LEU A 72 -0.38 -9.24 0.23
CA LEU A 72 0.12 -8.87 -1.09
C LEU A 72 -1.01 -8.67 -2.11
N LEU A 73 -1.99 -9.57 -2.14
CA LEU A 73 -3.19 -9.44 -2.99
C LEU A 73 -3.97 -8.16 -2.67
N GLY A 74 -4.18 -7.88 -1.38
CA GLY A 74 -4.81 -6.64 -0.93
C GLY A 74 -4.03 -5.39 -1.34
N ALA A 75 -2.70 -5.41 -1.17
CA ALA A 75 -1.82 -4.31 -1.55
C ALA A 75 -1.87 -4.03 -3.07
N LEU A 76 -1.81 -5.06 -3.91
CA LEU A 76 -1.93 -4.94 -5.36
C LEU A 76 -3.29 -4.36 -5.78
N PHE A 77 -4.38 -4.82 -5.16
CA PHE A 77 -5.71 -4.30 -5.43
C PHE A 77 -5.83 -2.81 -5.09
N ILE A 78 -5.29 -2.39 -3.93
CA ILE A 78 -5.28 -0.99 -3.51
C ILE A 78 -4.40 -0.14 -4.44
N PHE A 79 -3.24 -0.66 -4.83
CA PHE A 79 -2.30 0.02 -5.72
C PHE A 79 -2.93 0.34 -7.09
N TRP A 80 -3.71 -0.59 -7.64
CA TRP A 80 -4.42 -0.42 -8.90
C TRP A 80 -5.58 0.58 -8.77
N LYS A 81 -6.44 0.42 -7.76
CA LYS A 81 -7.70 1.18 -7.63
C LYS A 81 -7.52 2.61 -7.11
N LYS A 82 -6.49 2.93 -6.32
CA LYS A 82 -6.40 4.20 -5.56
C LYS A 82 -5.02 4.87 -5.70
N PRO A 83 -4.85 5.87 -6.59
CA PRO A 83 -3.54 6.47 -6.88
C PRO A 83 -2.90 7.20 -5.69
N ARG A 84 -3.70 7.75 -4.77
CA ARG A 84 -3.19 8.48 -3.59
C ARG A 84 -2.61 7.55 -2.51
N SER A 85 -3.07 6.31 -2.44
CA SER A 85 -2.64 5.34 -1.41
C SER A 85 -1.52 4.41 -1.89
N ARG A 86 -0.92 4.69 -3.06
CA ARG A 86 0.12 3.84 -3.67
C ARG A 86 1.33 3.64 -2.78
N HIS A 87 1.73 4.65 -2.01
CA HIS A 87 2.89 4.54 -1.11
C HIS A 87 2.66 3.49 -0.01
N HIS A 88 1.51 3.52 0.66
CA HIS A 88 1.18 2.50 1.68
C HIS A 88 1.05 1.11 1.08
N ALA A 89 0.41 1.01 -0.10
CA ALA A 89 0.30 -0.26 -0.81
C ALA A 89 1.69 -0.81 -1.21
N ALA A 90 2.61 0.06 -1.65
CA ALA A 90 3.98 -0.35 -1.97
C ALA A 90 4.73 -0.84 -0.72
N PHE A 91 4.61 -0.15 0.42
CA PHE A 91 5.21 -0.61 1.67
C PHE A 91 4.67 -1.97 2.12
N MET A 92 3.34 -2.16 2.09
CA MET A 92 2.74 -3.45 2.40
C MET A 92 3.23 -4.54 1.45
N ALA A 93 3.28 -4.26 0.15
CA ALA A 93 3.75 -5.21 -0.86
C ALA A 93 5.21 -5.61 -0.64
N ILE A 94 6.09 -4.67 -0.30
CA ILE A 94 7.51 -4.96 0.02
C ILE A 94 7.60 -5.90 1.22
N ILE A 95 6.89 -5.59 2.31
CA ILE A 95 6.90 -6.44 3.52
C ILE A 95 6.40 -7.84 3.18
N SER A 96 5.26 -7.95 2.50
CA SER A 96 4.67 -9.24 2.11
C SER A 96 5.58 -10.04 1.18
N LEU A 97 6.25 -9.40 0.22
CA LEU A 97 7.20 -10.06 -0.68
C LEU A 97 8.42 -10.59 0.07
N LEU A 98 8.98 -9.82 0.99
CA LEU A 98 10.09 -10.29 1.83
C LEU A 98 9.66 -11.52 2.63
N VAL A 99 8.50 -11.48 3.28
CA VAL A 99 7.98 -12.64 4.03
C VAL A 99 7.72 -13.84 3.12
N LEU A 100 7.20 -13.63 1.91
CA LEU A 100 6.98 -14.72 0.95
C LEU A 100 8.28 -15.35 0.48
N VAL A 101 9.26 -14.54 0.07
CA VAL A 101 10.54 -15.03 -0.46
C VAL A 101 11.34 -15.71 0.66
N PHE A 102 11.59 -15.01 1.77
CA PHE A 102 12.37 -15.59 2.85
C PHE A 102 11.62 -16.72 3.55
N GLY A 103 10.33 -16.55 3.82
CA GLY A 103 9.51 -17.59 4.43
C GLY A 103 9.43 -18.86 3.59
N SER A 104 9.37 -18.76 2.26
CA SER A 104 9.38 -19.94 1.39
C SER A 104 10.76 -20.59 1.34
N VAL A 105 11.85 -19.83 1.26
CA VAL A 105 13.21 -20.36 1.32
C VAL A 105 13.47 -21.08 2.64
N TYR A 106 13.14 -20.44 3.78
CA TYR A 106 13.31 -21.07 5.09
C TYR A 106 12.41 -22.29 5.27
N TYR A 107 11.16 -22.23 4.77
CA TYR A 107 10.27 -23.39 4.79
C TYR A 107 10.86 -24.55 3.99
N LEU A 108 11.34 -24.31 2.78
CA LEU A 108 11.96 -25.33 1.92
C LEU A 108 13.25 -25.90 2.54
N ALA A 109 14.07 -25.05 3.16
CA ALA A 109 15.28 -25.48 3.86
C ALA A 109 14.98 -26.45 5.04
N GLN A 110 13.77 -26.43 5.61
CA GLN A 110 13.37 -27.42 6.61
C GLN A 110 13.19 -28.83 6.04
N PHE A 111 13.05 -28.98 4.72
CA PHE A 111 12.92 -30.26 4.05
C PHE A 111 14.22 -30.77 3.45
N GLU A 112 15.29 -29.97 3.47
CA GLU A 112 16.58 -30.39 2.96
C GLU A 112 17.19 -31.41 3.93
N PRO A 113 17.44 -32.67 3.50
CA PRO A 113 18.08 -33.65 4.34
C PRO A 113 19.50 -33.18 4.63
N THR A 114 19.83 -33.00 5.91
CA THR A 114 21.21 -32.71 6.31
C THR A 114 22.06 -33.92 5.96
N SER A 115 23.25 -33.71 5.41
CA SER A 115 24.19 -34.77 5.00
C SER A 115 24.61 -35.72 6.12
N ASN A 116 24.23 -35.40 7.37
CA ASN A 116 24.57 -36.14 8.59
C ASN A 116 23.37 -36.88 9.20
N ASP A 117 22.18 -36.87 8.60
CA ASP A 117 20.99 -37.56 9.14
C ASP A 117 20.30 -38.46 8.08
N PRO A 118 20.49 -39.79 8.13
CA PRO A 118 19.87 -40.73 7.20
C PRO A 118 18.37 -40.95 7.45
N GLN A 119 17.80 -40.45 8.55
CA GLN A 119 16.38 -40.65 8.89
C GLN A 119 15.46 -39.51 8.42
N GLY A 120 16.02 -38.41 7.90
CA GLY A 120 15.25 -37.24 7.50
C GLY A 120 14.57 -36.54 8.70
N PRO A 121 14.10 -35.31 8.54
CA PRO A 121 13.53 -34.54 9.66
C PRO A 121 12.30 -35.26 10.24
N ILE A 122 12.43 -35.84 11.44
CA ILE A 122 11.34 -36.46 12.19
C ILE A 122 10.36 -35.34 12.59
N ARG A 123 9.10 -35.44 12.15
CA ARG A 123 8.03 -34.53 12.60
C ARG A 123 6.79 -35.28 13.07
N TYR A 124 6.31 -34.84 14.24
CA TYR A 124 4.98 -35.06 14.81
C TYR A 124 4.00 -33.99 14.32
#